data_AF-A0A0A9GPR4-F1
#
_entry.id   AF-A0A0A9GPR4-F1
#
_cell.length_a   1.000
_cell.length_b   1.000
_cell.length_c   1.000
_cell.angle_alpha   90.00
_cell.angle_beta   90.00
_cell.angle_gamma   90.00
#
_symmetry.space_group_name_H-M   'P 1'
#
loop_
_entity.id
_entity.type
_entity.pdbx_description
1 polymer ?
#
loop_
_entity_poly.entity_id
_entity_poly.type
_entity_poly.pdbx_seq_one_letter_code
_entity_poly.pdbx_strand_id
1 'polypeptide(L)' 'MGRVGEELDIDFVVSTGDNFYDTGLTGVDDPAFEQSFTDIYTSKSLQKPWYLGNAFTD' A
#
# COMPACT_ATOMS: atom_id res chain seq x y z
N MET A 1 5.72 7.54 -6.38
CA MET A 1 5.60 6.17 -6.92
C MET A 1 4.95 6.12 -8.30
N GLY A 2 3.84 6.84 -8.56
CA GLY A 2 3.12 6.76 -9.85
C GLY A 2 3.97 6.93 -11.13
N ARG A 3 4.85 7.94 -11.19
CA ARG A 3 5.77 8.15 -12.33
C ARG A 3 6.68 6.92 -12.58
N VAL A 4 7.30 6.40 -11.53
CA VAL A 4 8.21 5.25 -11.63
C VAL A 4 7.46 3.98 -12.03
N GLY A 5 6.24 3.78 -11.49
CA GLY A 5 5.40 2.64 -11.88
C GLY A 5 5.00 2.67 -13.36
N GLU A 6 4.85 3.86 -13.94
CA GLU A 6 4.57 4.05 -15.37
C GLU A 6 5.83 3.83 -16.21
N GLU A 7 6.96 4.42 -15.83
CA GLU A 7 8.24 4.30 -16.54
C GLU A 7 8.75 2.86 -16.62
N LEU A 8 8.51 2.06 -15.58
CA LEU A 8 8.98 0.68 -15.48
C LEU A 8 7.94 -0.37 -15.89
N ASP A 9 6.68 0.04 -16.14
CA ASP A 9 5.54 -0.86 -16.40
C ASP A 9 5.46 -2.03 -15.42
N ILE A 10 5.29 -1.72 -14.13
CA ILE A 10 5.34 -2.72 -13.06
C ILE A 10 4.15 -3.69 -13.10
N ASP A 11 4.38 -4.94 -12.69
CA ASP A 11 3.34 -5.98 -12.56
C ASP A 11 2.66 -5.97 -11.19
N PHE A 12 3.38 -5.61 -10.12
CA PHE A 12 2.88 -5.59 -8.75
C PHE A 12 3.72 -4.68 -7.84
N VAL A 13 3.20 -4.40 -6.65
CA VAL A 13 3.89 -3.70 -5.57
C VAL A 13 4.07 -4.64 -4.38
N VAL A 14 5.22 -4.57 -3.71
CA VAL A 14 5.45 -5.23 -2.42
C VAL A 14 5.61 -4.16 -1.35
N SER A 15 4.77 -4.19 -0.31
CA SER A 15 4.97 -3.38 0.89
C SER A 15 5.72 -4.18 1.94
N THR A 16 6.81 -3.66 2.50
CA THR A 16 7.73 -4.43 3.36
C THR A 16 7.44 -4.34 4.86
N GLY A 17 6.38 -3.67 5.27
CA GLY A 17 6.02 -3.51 6.68
C GLY A 17 5.53 -2.10 7.01
N ASP A 18 5.16 -1.91 8.27
CA ASP A 18 4.76 -0.63 8.84
C ASP A 18 3.73 0.18 8.00
N ASN A 19 2.65 -0.49 7.59
CA ASN A 19 1.69 0.10 6.66
C ASN A 19 0.80 1.19 7.30
N PHE A 20 0.54 1.11 8.60
CA PHE A 20 -0.41 1.97 9.31
C PHE A 20 0.14 2.35 10.69
N TYR A 21 0.33 3.65 10.92
CA TYR A 21 0.92 4.21 12.14
C TYR A 21 -0.11 5.03 12.95
N ASP A 22 0.06 5.18 14.27
CA ASP A 22 1.06 4.52 15.14
C ASP A 22 0.56 3.18 15.70
N THR A 23 -0.76 2.98 15.77
CA THR A 23 -1.40 1.82 16.40
C THR A 23 -2.06 0.86 15.42
N GLY A 24 -1.76 0.99 14.12
CA GLY A 24 -2.41 0.21 13.08
C GLY A 24 -3.87 0.62 12.83
N LEU A 25 -4.59 -0.20 12.05
CA LEU A 25 -6.02 -0.02 11.82
C LEU A 25 -6.83 -0.66 12.95
N THR A 26 -7.93 -0.02 13.33
CA THR A 26 -8.85 -0.49 14.37
C THR A 26 -9.90 -1.48 13.87
N GLY A 27 -10.08 -1.58 12.56
CA GLY A 27 -11.07 -2.47 11.94
C GLY A 27 -11.09 -2.34 10.42
N VAL A 28 -11.98 -3.09 9.79
CA VAL A 28 -12.13 -3.11 8.32
C VAL A 28 -12.68 -1.80 7.74
N ASP A 29 -13.40 -1.03 8.57
CA ASP A 29 -14.00 0.26 8.21
C ASP A 29 -13.21 1.45 8.78
N ASP A 30 -11.95 1.24 9.19
CA ASP A 30 -11.13 2.32 9.74
C ASP A 30 -10.79 3.34 8.63
N PRO A 31 -11.22 4.61 8.76
CA PRO A 31 -11.00 5.62 7.73
C PRO A 31 -9.51 5.94 7.51
N ALA A 32 -8.63 5.54 8.44
CA ALA A 32 -7.19 5.64 8.23
C ALA A 32 -6.74 4.87 6.98
N PHE A 33 -7.39 3.76 6.61
CA PHE A 33 -7.07 3.05 5.38
C PHE A 33 -7.26 3.94 4.14
N GLU A 34 -8.39 4.62 4.03
CA GLU A 34 -8.65 5.52 2.90
C GLU A 34 -7.65 6.68 2.88
N GLN A 35 -7.47 7.32 4.05
CA GLN A 35 -6.65 8.52 4.18
C GLN A 35 -5.15 8.27 3.95
N SER A 36 -4.63 7.12 4.37
CA SER A 36 -3.20 6.81 4.31
C SER A 36 -2.81 5.92 3.13
N PHE A 37 -3.77 5.25 2.49
CA PHE A 37 -3.51 4.33 1.38
C PHE A 37 -4.30 4.69 0.13
N THR A 38 -5.63 4.58 0.14
CA THR A 38 -6.46 4.71 -1.06
C THR A 38 -6.34 6.09 -1.71
N ASP A 39 -6.41 7.15 -0.92
CA ASP A 39 -6.38 8.53 -1.42
C ASP A 39 -4.98 9.00 -1.83
N ILE A 40 -3.95 8.26 -1.41
CA ILE A 40 -2.55 8.57 -1.70
C ILE A 40 -2.07 7.87 -2.97
N TYR A 41 -2.38 6.59 -3.14
CA TYR A 41 -1.89 5.75 -4.25
C TYR A 41 -2.84 5.71 -5.46
N THR A 42 -3.34 6.87 -5.87
CA THR A 42 -4.39 7.03 -6.90
C THR A 42 -3.89 6.92 -8.36
N SER A 43 -2.58 6.87 -8.58
CA SER A 43 -2.03 6.80 -9.93
C SER A 43 -2.40 5.50 -10.65
N LYS A 44 -2.78 5.58 -11.93
CA LYS A 44 -3.19 4.42 -12.75
C LYS A 44 -2.13 3.32 -12.81
N SER A 45 -0.85 3.69 -12.86
CA SER A 45 0.27 2.75 -12.87
C SER A 45 0.42 1.93 -11.58
N LEU A 46 -0.24 2.36 -10.50
CA LEU A 46 -0.25 1.67 -9.21
C LEU A 46 -1.53 0.84 -8.97
N GLN A 47 -2.48 0.86 -9.91
CA GLN A 47 -3.69 0.01 -9.89
C GLN A 47 -3.34 -1.41 -10.35
N LYS A 48 -2.42 -2.02 -9.60
CA LYS A 48 -1.83 -3.35 -9.77
C LYS A 48 -1.99 -4.11 -8.44
N PRO A 49 -1.76 -5.43 -8.39
CA PRO A 49 -1.77 -6.16 -7.13
C PRO A 49 -0.72 -5.62 -6.13
N TRP A 50 -1.13 -5.50 -4.86
CA TRP A 50 -0.23 -5.19 -3.74
C TRP A 50 -0.08 -6.42 -2.85
N TYR A 51 1.16 -6.84 -2.63
CA TYR A 51 1.50 -7.92 -1.70
C TYR A 51 2.11 -7.31 -0.45
N LEU A 52 1.53 -7.65 0.71
CA LEU A 52 2.03 -7.19 1.99
C LEU A 52 3.04 -8.21 2.51
N GLY A 53 4.23 -7.71 2.86
CA GLY A 53 5.24 -8.47 3.57
C GLY A 53 4.77 -8.75 4.98
N ASN A 54 4.71 -10.03 5.35
CA ASN A 54 4.65 -10.41 6.74
C ASN A 54 6.06 -10.24 7.30
N ALA A 55 6.24 -9.32 8.25
CA ALA A 55 7.39 -9.40 9.13
C ALA A 55 7.31 -10.77 9.82
N PHE A 56 8.32 -11.60 9.60
CA PHE A 56 8.42 -12.94 10.18
C PHE A 56 8.13 -12.87 11.68
N THR A 57 7.05 -13.48 12.13
CA THR A 57 6.89 -13.86 13.53
C THR A 57 7.65 -15.16 13.71
N ASP A 58 8.90 -15.06 14.17
CA ASP A 58 9.50 -16.15 14.94
C ASP A 58 8.83 -16.21 16.33
#